data_AF-A0AAX0AYQ1-F1
#
_entry.id   AF-A0AAX0AYQ1-F1
#
_cell.length_a   1.000
_cell.length_b   1.000
_cell.length_c   1.000
_cell.angle_alpha   90.00
_cell.angle_beta   90.00
_cell.angle_gamma   90.00
#
_symmetry.space_group_name_H-M   'P 1'
#
loop_
_entity.id
_entity.type
_entity.pdbx_description
1 polymer ?
#
loop_
_entity_poly.entity_id
_entity_poly.type
_entity_poly.pdbx_seq_one_letter_code
_entity_poly.pdbx_strand_id
1 'polypeptide(L)' 'MKKRIIVVAEIIKNENKEILCALCSPVMNSPNLLEFPGGKSHITKLQKNLLNLIILLPFLLICSIFAT' A
#
# COMPACT_ATOMS: atom_id res chain seq x y z
N MET A 1 -16.41 16.51 -12.67
CA MET A 1 -16.76 16.21 -11.27
C MET A 1 -15.69 15.31 -10.65
N LYS A 2 -15.15 15.63 -9.46
CA LYS A 2 -14.18 14.73 -8.77
C LYS A 2 -14.93 13.62 -8.03
N LYS A 3 -14.60 12.35 -8.29
CA LYS A 3 -15.14 11.21 -7.53
C LYS A 3 -14.51 11.20 -6.13
N ARG A 4 -15.33 11.12 -5.08
CA ARG A 4 -14.83 10.80 -3.73
C ARG A 4 -14.48 9.32 -3.69
N ILE A 5 -13.28 9.01 -3.26
CA ILE A 5 -12.80 7.64 -3.05
C ILE A 5 -12.32 7.53 -1.61
N ILE A 6 -12.59 6.39 -0.98
CA ILE A 6 -12.05 6.07 0.34
C ILE A 6 -10.78 5.27 0.10
N VAL A 7 -9.71 5.65 0.78
CA VAL A 7 -8.44 4.95 0.75
C VAL A 7 -8.06 4.59 2.17
N VAL A 8 -7.39 3.46 2.32
CA VAL A 8 -6.86 2.97 3.59
C VAL A 8 -5.38 2.68 3.43
N ALA A 9 -4.61 2.96 4.47
CA ALA A 9 -3.17 2.70 4.50
C ALA A 9 -2.80 2.12 5.87
N GLU A 10 -1.72 1.35 5.91
CA GLU A 10 -1.19 0.76 7.13
C GLU A 10 0.28 1.17 7.31
N ILE A 11 0.68 1.47 8.54
CA ILE A 11 2.09 1.70 8.88
C ILE A 11 2.63 0.40 9.45
N ILE A 12 3.47 -0.27 8.68
CA ILE A 12 4.10 -1.52 9.06
C ILE A 12 5.53 -1.20 9.48
N LYS A 13 5.93 -1.68 10.66
CA LYS A 13 7.29 -1.51 11.19
C LYS A 13 7.90 -2.87 11.47
N ASN A 14 9.19 -3.01 11.18
CA ASN A 14 9.95 -4.18 11.61
C ASN A 14 10.51 -3.99 13.04
N GLU A 15 11.23 -5.00 13.53
CA GLU A 15 11.85 -4.99 14.87
C GLU A 15 12.88 -3.84 15.03
N ASN A 16 13.53 -3.45 13.93
CA ASN A 16 14.47 -2.33 13.89
C ASN A 16 13.78 -0.95 13.82
N LYS A 17 12.45 -0.90 13.90
CA LYS A 17 11.61 0.31 13.77
C LYS A 17 11.68 0.97 12.38
N GLU A 18 12.17 0.26 11.37
CA GLU A 18 12.13 0.69 9.98
C GLU A 18 10.69 0.59 9.47
N ILE A 19 10.30 1.49 8.55
CA ILE A 19 8.94 1.57 8.03
C ILE A 19 8.90 0.96 6.63
N LEU A 20 7.93 0.08 6.39
CA LEU A 20 7.69 -0.48 5.06
C LEU A 20 7.03 0.57 4.16
N CYS A 21 7.65 0.87 3.03
CA CYS A 21 7.15 1.78 1.99
C CYS A 21 7.30 1.13 0.60
N ALA A 22 6.35 1.39 -0.31
CA ALA A 22 6.46 1.03 -1.72
C ALA A 22 7.07 2.19 -2.51
N LEU A 23 7.97 1.88 -3.45
CA LEU A 23 8.38 2.84 -4.47
C LEU A 23 7.36 2.84 -5.61
N CYS A 24 6.79 4.00 -5.93
CA CYS A 24 5.86 4.17 -7.04
C CYS A 24 6.54 3.84 -8.37
N SER A 25 5.83 3.09 -9.21
CA SER A 25 6.31 2.73 -10.54
C SER A 25 6.60 3.97 -11.40
N PRO A 26 7.64 3.94 -12.25
CA PRO A 26 8.01 5.06 -13.12
C PRO A 26 6.91 5.51 -14.09
N VAL A 27 5.92 4.65 -14.36
CA VAL A 27 4.80 4.92 -15.28
C VAL A 27 3.56 5.51 -14.58
N MET A 28 3.61 5.75 -13.27
CA MET A 28 2.51 6.38 -12.52
C MET A 28 2.50 7.91 -12.70
N ASN A 29 1.36 8.55 -12.37
CA ASN A 29 1.22 10.00 -12.39
C ASN A 29 2.23 10.73 -11.49
N SER A 30 2.69 10.09 -10.42
CA SER A 30 3.72 10.59 -9.51
C SER A 30 4.80 9.53 -9.33
N PRO A 31 5.77 9.44 -10.25
CA PRO A 31 6.78 8.39 -10.26
C PRO A 31 7.84 8.61 -9.16
N ASN A 32 8.50 7.52 -8.74
CA ASN A 32 9.64 7.52 -7.82
C ASN A 32 9.38 8.11 -6.42
N LEU A 33 8.12 8.22 -6.01
CA LEU A 33 7.76 8.57 -4.64
C LEU A 33 7.65 7.31 -3.78
N LEU A 34 7.88 7.47 -2.48
CA LEU A 34 7.59 6.44 -1.49
C LEU A 34 6.16 6.61 -0.98
N GLU A 35 5.37 5.55 -1.05
CA GLU A 35 4.00 5.51 -0.53
C GLU A 35 3.87 4.45 0.57
N PHE A 36 3.01 4.73 1.54
CA PHE A 36 2.64 3.71 2.51
C PHE A 36 1.81 2.61 1.84
N PRO A 37 1.98 1.36 2.27
CA PRO A 37 1.20 0.26 1.74
C PRO A 37 -0.29 0.52 2.07
N GLY A 38 -1.11 0.48 1.02
CA GLY A 38 -2.48 0.96 1.08
C GLY A 38 -3.26 0.63 -0.18
N GLY A 39 -4.54 1.02 -0.19
CA GLY A 39 -5.41 0.76 -1.32
C GLY A 39 -6.74 1.47 -1.24
N LYS A 40 -7.43 1.51 -2.38
CA LYS A 40 -8.81 2.01 -2.46
C LYS A 40 -9.73 1.03 -1.75
N SER A 41 -10.51 1.54 -0.80
CA SER A 41 -11.51 0.78 -0.07
C SER A 41 -12.91 1.24 -0.44
N HIS A 42 -13.85 0.30 -0.46
CA HIS A 42 -15.29 0.60 -0.50
C HIS A 42 -15.95 0.50 0.87
N ILE A 43 -15.18 0.12 1.90
CA ILE A 43 -15.66 -0.16 3.25
C ILE A 43 -15.13 0.93 4.18
N THR A 44 -16.04 1.56 4.92
CA THR A 44 -15.74 2.61 5.91
C THR A 44 -15.19 2.06 7.22
N LYS A 45 -15.40 0.76 7.50
CA LYS A 45 -14.99 0.08 8.74
C LYS A 45 -14.23 -1.20 8.40
N LEU A 46 -12.91 -1.11 8.36
CA LEU A 46 -12.02 -2.26 8.11
C LEU A 46 -11.51 -2.82 9.44
N GLN A 47 -11.63 -4.13 9.61
CA GLN A 47 -10.95 -4.84 10.69
C GLN A 47 -9.47 -4.98 10.32
N LYS A 48 -8.56 -4.70 11.27
CA LYS A 48 -7.10 -4.74 11.08
C LYS A 48 -6.60 -6.02 10.38
N ASN A 49 -7.22 -7.16 10.67
CA ASN A 49 -6.83 -8.46 10.10
C ASN A 49 -7.11 -8.54 8.59
N LEU A 50 -8.23 -7.97 8.13
CA LEU A 50 -8.59 -7.96 6.71
C LEU A 50 -7.74 -6.93 5.93
N LEU A 51 -7.40 -5.82 6.59
CA LEU A 51 -6.54 -4.78 6.06
C LEU A 51 -5.15 -5.34 5.71
N ASN A 52 -4.55 -6.09 6.63
CA ASN A 52 -3.26 -6.74 6.43
C ASN A 52 -3.29 -7.68 5.21
N LEU A 53 -4.34 -8.48 5.04
CA LEU A 53 -4.43 -9.39 3.90
C LEU A 53 -4.55 -8.64 2.56
N ILE A 54 -5.36 -7.58 2.51
CA ILE A 54 -5.62 -6.82 1.28
C ILE A 54 -4.41 -5.96 0.88
N ILE A 55 -3.66 -5.44 1.85
CA ILE A 55 -2.53 -4.55 1.60
C ILE A 55 -1.22 -5.32 1.40
N LEU A 56 -0.99 -6.37 2.21
CA LEU A 56 0.30 -7.06 2.25
C LEU A 56 0.49 -8.02 1.07
N LEU A 57 -0.56 -8.72 0.63
CA LEU A 57 -0.48 -9.61 -0.54
C LEU A 57 -0.02 -8.90 -1.82
N PRO A 58 -0.67 -7.79 -2.27
CA PRO A 58 -0.25 -7.12 -3.48
C PRO A 58 1.13 -6.47 -3.32
N PHE A 59 1.47 -6.00 -2.12
CA PHE A 59 2.80 -5.46 -1.85
C PHE A 59 3.90 -6.52 -2.02
N LEU A 60 3.72 -7.71 -1.44
CA LEU A 60 4.63 -8.84 -1.59
C LEU A 60 4.73 -9.32 -3.05
N LEU A 61 3.61 -9.33 -3.77
CA LEU A 61 3.59 -9.71 -5.18
C LEU A 61 4.34 -8.69 -6.06
N ILE A 62 4.17 -7.40 -5.80
CA ILE A 62 4.89 -6.33 -6.51
C ILE A 62 6.39 -6.41 -6.19
N CYS A 63 6.78 -6.54 -4.92
CA CYS A 63 8.18 -6.65 -4.53
C CYS A 63 8.87 -7.87 -5.17
N SER A 64 8.19 -9.01 -5.30
CA SER A 64 8.76 -10.21 -5.93
C SER A 64 8.94 -10.08 -7.44
N ILE A 65 8.07 -9.31 -8.13
CA ILE A 65 8.18 -9.07 -9.58
C ILE A 65 9.30 -8.08 -9.91
N PHE A 66 9.57 -7.10 -9.03
CA PHE A 66 10.61 -6.08 -9.26
C PHE A 66 11.98 -6.42 -8.64
N ALA A 67 12.09 -7.53 -7.89
CA ALA A 67 13.34 -7.97 -7.27
C ALA A 67 14.16 -8.99 -8.09
N THR A 68 13.72 -9.33 -9.31
CA THR A 68 14.44 -10.15 -10.29
C THR A 68 14.85 -9.35 -11.51
#